data_AF-A0A9X3YL63-F1
#
_entry.id   AF-A0A9X3YL63-F1
#
_cell.length_a   1.000
_cell.length_b   1.000
_cell.length_c   1.000
_cell.angle_alpha   90.00
_cell.angle_beta   90.00
_cell.angle_gamma   90.00
#
_symmetry.space_group_name_H-M   'P 1'
#
loop_
_entity.id
_entity.type
_entity.pdbx_description
1 polymer ?
#
loop_
_entity_poly.entity_id
_entity_poly.type
_entity_poly.pdbx_seq_one_letter_code
_entity_poly.pdbx_strand_id
1 'polypeptide(L)'
;MSRRKSARPVSNDPVGDAAFEAAMLERWPKPEPLSIGLRVATLALVFGFTWHAIHHRGATAGALLLPMAGEIAAGVLIGFALAATVVRDAQFRKEVVSGVRFWAIVAIVFLAWSWFRADRAQIGLDRQLMLTVNTIADYVRVQGMLWPMLAAGVGLVAATAGDVAAYRRKGPPFVFLGSLSLGLRLFVLIVAGFGFLVAADASRRNRAELMWCVLLAGEAFALWAPYVVQKKIREEHAAERAERDARRKKK
;
A
#
# COMPACT_ATOMS: atom_id res chain seq x y z
N MET A 1 36.44 26.60 24.13
CA MET A 1 35.15 26.59 24.87
C MET A 1 34.04 26.14 23.93
N SER A 2 33.60 24.87 24.05
CA SER A 2 32.54 24.28 23.22
C SER A 2 31.19 24.42 23.92
N ARG A 3 30.27 25.20 23.34
CA ARG A 3 28.88 25.28 23.82
C ARG A 3 28.16 23.98 23.45
N ARG A 4 28.10 23.02 24.38
CA ARG A 4 27.16 21.90 24.32
C ARG A 4 25.73 22.47 24.34
N LYS A 5 25.04 22.44 23.21
CA LYS A 5 23.58 22.61 23.15
C LYS A 5 22.97 21.44 23.94
N SER A 6 22.45 21.72 25.12
CA SER A 6 21.65 20.76 25.88
C SER A 6 20.41 20.43 25.04
N ALA A 7 20.34 19.22 24.52
CA ALA A 7 19.10 18.68 23.99
C ALA A 7 18.08 18.72 25.13
N ARG A 8 17.01 19.51 24.97
CA ARG A 8 15.89 19.44 25.90
C ARG A 8 15.35 18.00 25.87
N PRO A 9 15.08 17.37 27.02
CA PRO A 9 14.43 16.08 27.04
C PRO A 9 13.09 16.20 26.31
N VAL A 10 12.85 15.32 25.35
CA VAL A 10 11.53 15.13 24.77
C VAL A 10 10.67 14.61 25.92
N SER A 11 9.76 15.43 26.45
CA SER A 11 8.87 14.99 27.50
C SER A 11 7.91 13.96 26.91
N ASN A 12 7.87 12.76 27.50
CA ASN A 12 6.85 11.75 27.26
C ASN A 12 5.59 12.13 28.06
N ASP A 13 5.08 13.35 27.88
CA ASP A 13 3.82 13.73 28.52
C ASP A 13 2.66 13.13 27.70
N PRO A 14 1.84 12.23 28.28
CA PRO A 14 0.65 11.68 27.60
C PRO A 14 -0.40 12.76 27.27
N VAL A 15 -0.28 13.95 27.85
CA VAL A 15 -1.08 15.14 27.52
C VAL A 15 -0.68 15.71 26.14
N GLY A 16 0.58 15.53 25.75
CA GLY A 16 1.08 15.84 24.41
C GLY A 16 0.44 14.94 23.36
N ASP A 17 0.24 13.66 23.66
CA ASP A 17 -0.35 12.70 22.73
C ASP A 17 -1.83 12.97 22.46
N ALA A 18 -2.64 13.29 23.47
CA ALA A 18 -4.07 13.59 23.26
C ALA A 18 -4.31 14.91 22.51
N ALA A 19 -3.48 15.94 22.78
CA ALA A 19 -3.54 17.20 22.04
C ALA A 19 -3.00 17.04 20.61
N PHE A 20 -1.99 16.19 20.42
CA PHE A 20 -1.46 15.81 19.11
C PHE A 20 -2.44 14.96 18.31
N GLU A 21 -3.13 14.00 18.92
CA GLU A 21 -4.21 13.21 18.30
C GLU A 21 -5.41 14.09 17.94
N ALA A 22 -5.84 14.99 18.83
CA ALA A 22 -6.90 15.94 18.51
C ALA A 22 -6.50 16.88 17.36
N ALA A 23 -5.24 17.34 17.32
CA ALA A 23 -4.71 18.15 16.23
C ALA A 23 -4.50 17.36 14.93
N MET A 24 -4.10 16.08 14.99
CA MET A 24 -4.07 15.14 13.88
C MET A 24 -5.45 15.04 13.24
N LEU A 25 -6.47 14.83 14.08
CA LEU A 25 -7.83 14.54 13.66
C LEU A 25 -8.55 15.77 13.13
N GLU A 26 -8.26 16.94 13.68
CA GLU A 26 -8.77 18.21 13.16
C GLU A 26 -8.10 18.63 11.83
N ARG A 27 -6.82 18.26 11.63
CA ARG A 27 -6.09 18.51 10.37
C ARG A 27 -6.25 17.42 9.33
N TRP A 28 -6.91 16.31 9.67
CA TRP A 28 -7.05 15.19 8.75
C TRP A 28 -7.86 15.64 7.53
N PRO A 29 -7.24 15.65 6.32
CA PRO A 29 -7.92 16.14 5.14
C PRO A 29 -9.18 15.32 4.88
N LYS A 30 -10.30 16.00 4.60
CA LYS A 30 -11.34 15.36 3.79
C LYS A 30 -10.65 14.84 2.51
N PRO A 31 -10.88 13.59 2.10
CA PRO A 31 -10.27 13.09 0.87
C PRO A 31 -10.70 14.01 -0.27
N GLU A 32 -9.71 14.60 -0.95
CA GLU A 32 -9.97 15.55 -2.03
C GLU A 32 -10.69 14.80 -3.15
N PRO A 33 -11.83 15.29 -3.69
CA PRO A 33 -12.59 14.58 -4.72
C PRO A 33 -11.72 14.18 -5.92
N LEU A 34 -10.74 15.01 -6.26
CA LEU A 34 -9.75 14.75 -7.31
C LEU A 34 -8.89 13.52 -6.99
N SER A 35 -8.46 13.32 -5.75
CA SER A 35 -7.62 12.16 -5.39
C SER A 35 -8.44 10.86 -5.41
N ILE A 36 -9.71 10.91 -4.99
CA ILE A 36 -10.64 9.77 -5.11
C ILE A 36 -10.88 9.46 -6.58
N GLY A 37 -11.22 10.47 -7.39
CA GLY A 37 -11.48 10.31 -8.82
C GLY A 37 -10.28 9.69 -9.56
N LEU A 38 -9.07 10.15 -9.25
CA LEU A 38 -7.84 9.63 -9.82
C LEU A 38 -7.57 8.18 -9.42
N ARG A 39 -7.83 7.82 -8.15
CA ARG A 39 -7.70 6.44 -7.66
C ARG A 39 -8.71 5.52 -8.33
N VAL A 40 -9.97 5.94 -8.43
CA VAL A 40 -11.02 5.17 -9.12
C VAL A 40 -10.68 4.99 -10.61
N ALA A 41 -10.21 6.05 -11.29
CA ALA A 41 -9.79 5.97 -12.67
C ALA A 41 -8.61 5.02 -12.88
N THR A 42 -7.61 5.07 -11.98
CA THR A 42 -6.48 4.13 -12.01
C THR A 42 -6.96 2.70 -11.84
N LEU A 43 -7.81 2.42 -10.85
CA LEU A 43 -8.35 1.08 -10.63
C LEU A 43 -9.12 0.60 -11.87
N ALA A 44 -9.97 1.45 -12.45
CA ALA A 44 -10.70 1.10 -13.66
C ALA A 44 -9.75 0.71 -14.82
N LEU A 45 -8.64 1.43 -14.98
CA LEU A 45 -7.62 1.10 -15.97
C LEU A 45 -6.91 -0.23 -15.65
N VAL A 46 -6.43 -0.41 -14.42
CA VAL A 46 -5.74 -1.64 -14.01
C VAL A 46 -6.66 -2.85 -14.18
N PHE A 47 -7.89 -2.78 -13.68
CA PHE A 47 -8.85 -3.88 -13.76
C PHE A 47 -9.41 -4.09 -15.17
N GLY A 48 -9.52 -3.04 -15.97
CA GLY A 48 -9.87 -3.14 -17.39
C GLY A 48 -8.77 -3.83 -18.20
N PHE A 49 -7.51 -3.48 -17.98
CA PHE A 49 -6.39 -4.14 -18.65
C PHE A 49 -6.19 -5.59 -18.19
N THR A 50 -6.38 -5.90 -16.90
CA THR A 50 -6.32 -7.29 -16.44
C THR A 50 -7.48 -8.11 -16.98
N TRP A 51 -8.70 -7.54 -17.06
CA TRP A 51 -9.83 -8.18 -17.71
C TRP A 51 -9.52 -8.53 -19.17
N HIS A 52 -8.99 -7.57 -19.93
CA HIS A 52 -8.55 -7.78 -21.31
C HIS A 52 -7.52 -8.91 -21.41
N ALA A 53 -6.54 -8.94 -20.51
CA ALA A 53 -5.52 -9.97 -20.48
C ALA A 53 -6.07 -11.37 -20.17
N ILE A 54 -7.05 -11.48 -19.27
CA ILE A 54 -7.74 -12.76 -18.99
C ILE A 54 -8.47 -13.25 -20.25
N HIS A 55 -9.22 -12.36 -20.90
CA HIS A 55 -10.14 -12.72 -21.99
C HIS A 55 -9.46 -12.92 -23.35
N HIS A 56 -8.40 -12.15 -23.63
CA HIS A 56 -7.76 -12.13 -24.95
C HIS A 56 -6.33 -12.65 -24.95
N ARG A 57 -5.67 -12.73 -23.79
CA ARG A 57 -4.27 -13.19 -23.66
C ARG A 57 -4.12 -14.44 -22.80
N GLY A 58 -5.22 -14.99 -22.29
CA GLY A 58 -5.23 -16.21 -21.47
C GLY A 58 -4.48 -16.05 -20.15
N ALA A 59 -4.53 -14.86 -19.55
CA ALA A 59 -3.84 -14.58 -18.30
C ALA A 59 -4.31 -15.53 -17.18
N THR A 60 -3.35 -16.05 -16.42
CA THR A 60 -3.61 -16.94 -15.28
C THR A 60 -3.79 -16.14 -14.00
N ALA A 61 -4.39 -16.74 -12.97
CA ALA A 61 -4.50 -16.13 -11.64
C ALA A 61 -3.13 -15.69 -11.07
N GLY A 62 -2.06 -16.43 -11.35
CA GLY A 62 -0.70 -16.07 -10.91
C GLY A 62 -0.18 -14.80 -11.59
N ALA A 63 -0.52 -14.57 -12.85
CA ALA A 63 -0.13 -13.36 -13.57
C ALA A 63 -0.86 -12.12 -13.03
N LEU A 64 -2.08 -12.26 -12.51
CA LEU A 64 -2.84 -11.15 -11.93
C LEU A 64 -2.22 -10.57 -10.65
N LEU A 65 -1.28 -11.29 -10.03
CA LEU A 65 -0.53 -10.79 -8.87
C LEU A 65 0.60 -9.82 -9.28
N LEU A 66 1.05 -9.85 -10.54
CA LEU A 66 2.15 -9.00 -11.02
C LEU A 66 1.86 -7.50 -10.95
N PRO A 67 0.68 -7.01 -11.37
CA PRO A 67 0.39 -5.58 -11.26
C PRO A 67 0.44 -5.09 -9.82
N MET A 68 -0.11 -5.84 -8.86
CA MET A 68 -0.01 -5.50 -7.44
C MET A 68 1.42 -5.58 -6.92
N ALA A 69 2.16 -6.63 -7.24
CA ALA A 69 3.56 -6.76 -6.83
C ALA A 69 4.43 -5.63 -7.40
N GLY A 70 4.20 -5.28 -8.68
CA GLY A 70 4.86 -4.18 -9.37
C GLY A 70 4.48 -2.83 -8.79
N GLU A 71 3.21 -2.60 -8.47
CA GLU A 71 2.75 -1.39 -7.79
C GLU A 71 3.44 -1.24 -6.43
N ILE A 72 3.41 -2.28 -5.61
CA ILE A 72 4.02 -2.25 -4.29
C ILE A 72 5.54 -2.00 -4.42
N ALA A 73 6.23 -2.70 -5.32
CA ALA A 73 7.66 -2.49 -5.56
C ALA A 73 7.96 -1.05 -6.04
N ALA A 74 7.16 -0.52 -6.97
CA ALA A 74 7.29 0.84 -7.45
C ALA A 74 7.06 1.86 -6.33
N GLY A 75 6.06 1.66 -5.47
CA GLY A 75 5.74 2.57 -4.38
C GLY A 75 6.84 2.63 -3.34
N VAL A 76 7.48 1.50 -3.12
CA VAL A 76 8.60 1.37 -2.21
C VAL A 76 9.82 2.04 -2.79
N LEU A 77 10.19 1.72 -4.03
CA LEU A 77 11.40 2.26 -4.65
C LEU A 77 11.27 3.77 -4.94
N ILE A 78 10.18 4.17 -5.59
CA ILE A 78 9.93 5.56 -6.00
C ILE A 78 9.50 6.38 -4.78
N GLY A 79 8.61 5.86 -3.94
CA GLY A 79 8.15 6.57 -2.74
C GLY A 79 9.28 6.79 -1.74
N PHE A 80 10.15 5.79 -1.50
CA PHE A 80 11.32 6.02 -0.64
C PHE A 80 12.34 6.96 -1.27
N ALA A 81 12.59 6.87 -2.58
CA ALA A 81 13.50 7.80 -3.25
C ALA A 81 12.99 9.26 -3.22
N LEU A 82 11.72 9.49 -3.57
CA LEU A 82 11.10 10.82 -3.54
C LEU A 82 11.07 11.35 -2.11
N ALA A 83 10.73 10.52 -1.15
CA ALA A 83 10.57 11.01 0.20
C ALA A 83 11.91 11.22 0.92
N ALA A 84 12.95 10.44 0.60
CA ALA A 84 14.31 10.69 1.07
C ALA A 84 14.90 12.00 0.52
N THR A 85 14.50 12.42 -0.68
CA THR A 85 14.98 13.67 -1.30
C THR A 85 14.20 14.90 -0.81
N VAL A 86 12.90 14.77 -0.56
CA VAL A 86 12.01 15.90 -0.24
C VAL A 86 11.83 16.13 1.27
N VAL A 87 11.83 15.07 2.09
CA VAL A 87 11.44 15.16 3.51
C VAL A 87 12.66 15.03 4.42
N ARG A 88 13.13 16.15 4.99
CA ARG A 88 14.24 16.20 5.97
C ARG A 88 13.78 15.97 7.42
N ASP A 89 12.75 15.16 7.62
CA ASP A 89 12.17 14.89 8.93
C ASP A 89 12.74 13.59 9.55
N ALA A 90 13.06 13.62 10.85
CA ALA A 90 13.68 12.49 11.55
C ALA A 90 12.69 11.34 11.79
N GLN A 91 11.41 11.63 12.02
CA GLN A 91 10.36 10.63 12.15
C GLN A 91 10.12 9.95 10.80
N PHE A 92 10.10 10.74 9.73
CA PHE A 92 9.98 10.21 8.36
C PHE A 92 11.11 9.23 8.01
N ARG A 93 12.36 9.55 8.35
CA ARG A 93 13.50 8.62 8.16
C ARG A 93 13.33 7.29 8.88
N LYS A 94 12.72 7.28 10.08
CA LYS A 94 12.45 6.03 10.82
C LYS A 94 11.44 5.16 10.08
N GLU A 95 10.40 5.75 9.50
CA GLU A 95 9.41 5.03 8.71
C GLU A 95 10.03 4.43 7.45
N VAL A 96 10.88 5.19 6.74
CA VAL A 96 11.65 4.68 5.59
C VAL A 96 12.50 3.48 5.98
N VAL A 97 13.26 3.57 7.07
CA VAL A 97 14.09 2.46 7.56
C VAL A 97 13.24 1.24 7.93
N SER A 98 12.10 1.45 8.60
CA SER A 98 11.16 0.38 8.93
C SER A 98 10.63 -0.32 7.67
N GLY A 99 10.25 0.47 6.67
CA GLY A 99 9.82 -0.04 5.38
C GLY A 99 10.91 -0.83 4.64
N VAL A 100 12.14 -0.32 4.58
CA VAL A 100 13.27 -1.05 3.99
C VAL A 100 13.52 -2.37 4.72
N ARG A 101 13.44 -2.40 6.06
CA ARG A 101 13.57 -3.64 6.85
C ARG A 101 12.46 -4.63 6.51
N PHE A 102 11.23 -4.17 6.38
CA PHE A 102 10.11 -5.00 5.96
C PHE A 102 10.39 -5.66 4.58
N TRP A 103 10.90 -4.90 3.61
CA TRP A 103 11.27 -5.45 2.29
C TRP A 103 12.44 -6.42 2.32
N ALA A 104 13.44 -6.17 3.16
CA ALA A 104 14.51 -7.13 3.36
C ALA A 104 13.97 -8.46 3.90
N ILE A 105 13.02 -8.43 4.84
CA ILE A 105 12.35 -9.63 5.35
C ILE A 105 11.58 -10.35 4.23
N VAL A 106 10.80 -9.63 3.43
CA VAL A 106 10.07 -10.22 2.28
C VAL A 106 11.02 -10.88 1.29
N ALA A 107 12.16 -10.24 0.98
CA ALA A 107 13.18 -10.81 0.10
C ALA A 107 13.81 -12.08 0.68
N ILE A 108 14.12 -12.10 1.98
CA ILE A 108 14.63 -13.29 2.67
C ILE A 108 13.61 -14.44 2.61
N VAL A 109 12.34 -14.17 2.90
CA VAL A 109 11.26 -15.17 2.82
C VAL A 109 11.12 -15.71 1.39
N PHE A 110 11.18 -14.84 0.38
CA PHE A 110 11.14 -15.25 -1.02
C PHE A 110 12.34 -16.12 -1.42
N LEU A 111 13.55 -15.78 -0.96
CA LEU A 111 14.75 -16.59 -1.19
C LEU A 111 14.66 -17.95 -0.49
N ALA A 112 14.18 -17.99 0.76
CA ALA A 112 13.97 -19.24 1.50
C ALA A 112 12.91 -20.13 0.82
N TRP A 113 11.81 -19.54 0.34
CA TRP A 113 10.79 -20.24 -0.42
C TRP A 113 11.33 -20.77 -1.76
N SER A 114 12.12 -19.96 -2.46
CA SER A 114 12.78 -20.36 -3.72
C SER A 114 13.79 -21.49 -3.49
N TRP A 115 14.53 -21.44 -2.39
CA TRP A 115 15.45 -22.50 -1.99
C TRP A 115 14.69 -23.80 -1.67
N PHE A 116 13.60 -23.73 -0.90
CA PHE A 116 12.75 -24.89 -0.61
C PHE A 116 12.15 -25.51 -1.88
N ARG A 117 11.72 -24.68 -2.84
CA ARG A 117 11.26 -25.13 -4.17
C ARG A 117 12.38 -25.82 -4.95
N ALA A 118 13.58 -25.24 -4.94
CA ALA A 118 14.75 -25.77 -5.63
C ALA A 118 15.15 -27.14 -5.06
N ASP A 119 15.18 -27.26 -3.73
CA ASP A 119 15.44 -28.51 -3.00
C ASP A 119 14.43 -29.60 -3.35
N ARG A 120 13.12 -29.28 -3.28
CA ARG A 120 12.06 -30.23 -3.68
C ARG A 120 12.12 -30.66 -5.14
N ALA A 121 12.55 -29.76 -6.02
CA ALA A 121 12.69 -30.05 -7.44
C ALA A 121 14.07 -30.66 -7.79
N GLN A 122 14.97 -30.82 -6.80
CA GLN A 122 16.33 -31.28 -6.97
C GLN A 122 17.11 -30.49 -8.04
N ILE A 123 16.95 -29.17 -8.06
CA ILE A 123 17.68 -28.24 -8.94
C ILE A 123 18.46 -27.20 -8.14
N GLY A 124 19.48 -26.61 -8.75
CA GLY A 124 20.21 -25.48 -8.16
C GLY A 124 19.31 -24.25 -7.94
N LEU A 125 19.62 -23.46 -6.91
CA LEU A 125 18.91 -22.22 -6.59
C LEU A 125 18.97 -21.22 -7.76
N ASP A 126 20.12 -21.13 -8.42
CA ASP A 126 20.34 -20.33 -9.63
C ASP A 126 19.33 -20.70 -10.73
N ARG A 127 19.14 -22.00 -10.99
CA ARG A 127 18.19 -22.48 -11.99
C ARG A 127 16.75 -22.19 -11.58
N GLN A 128 16.39 -22.37 -10.31
CA GLN A 128 15.05 -22.05 -9.80
C GLN A 128 14.73 -20.55 -9.90
N LEU A 129 15.71 -19.68 -9.61
CA LEU A 129 15.57 -18.24 -9.77
C LEU A 129 15.39 -17.87 -11.25
N MET A 130 16.20 -18.46 -12.15
CA MET A 130 16.06 -18.26 -13.60
C MET A 130 14.70 -18.71 -14.13
N LEU A 131 14.20 -19.87 -13.69
CA LEU A 131 12.84 -20.33 -14.03
C LEU A 131 11.77 -19.34 -13.57
N THR A 132 11.94 -18.77 -12.38
CA THR A 132 11.02 -17.78 -11.82
C THR A 132 11.06 -16.48 -12.64
N VAL A 133 12.24 -16.00 -12.99
CA VAL A 133 12.44 -14.81 -13.83
C VAL A 133 11.82 -15.01 -15.21
N ASN A 134 12.05 -16.17 -15.83
CA ASN A 134 11.46 -16.50 -17.14
C ASN A 134 9.93 -16.58 -17.06
N THR A 135 9.39 -17.17 -15.98
CA THR A 135 7.94 -17.20 -15.74
C THR A 135 7.36 -15.79 -15.62
N ILE A 136 8.03 -14.90 -14.89
CA ILE A 136 7.63 -13.48 -14.78
C ILE A 136 7.70 -12.80 -16.14
N ALA A 137 8.76 -13.02 -16.91
CA ALA A 137 8.91 -12.45 -18.25
C ALA A 137 7.79 -12.94 -19.20
N ASP A 138 7.40 -14.21 -19.12
CA ASP A 138 6.30 -14.77 -19.89
C ASP A 138 4.95 -14.17 -19.49
N TYR A 139 4.71 -13.97 -18.20
CA TYR A 139 3.51 -13.27 -17.74
C TYR A 139 3.44 -11.83 -18.29
N VAL A 140 4.57 -11.12 -18.30
CA VAL A 140 4.64 -9.75 -18.85
C VAL A 140 4.41 -9.74 -20.36
N ARG A 141 5.13 -10.59 -21.10
CA ARG A 141 5.15 -10.56 -22.58
C ARG A 141 3.98 -11.30 -23.21
N VAL A 142 3.75 -12.54 -22.78
CA VAL A 142 2.76 -13.44 -23.40
C VAL A 142 1.37 -13.17 -22.85
N GLN A 143 1.23 -13.02 -21.53
CA GLN A 143 -0.07 -12.81 -20.89
C GLN A 143 -0.47 -11.32 -20.82
N GLY A 144 0.36 -10.41 -21.36
CA GLY A 144 0.01 -9.00 -21.52
C GLY A 144 -0.05 -8.20 -20.20
N MET A 145 0.70 -8.59 -19.17
CA MET A 145 0.69 -7.90 -17.87
C MET A 145 1.40 -6.54 -17.87
N LEU A 146 2.11 -6.16 -18.94
CA LEU A 146 2.83 -4.88 -19.02
C LEU A 146 1.90 -3.67 -18.80
N TRP A 147 0.76 -3.61 -19.49
CA TRP A 147 -0.17 -2.48 -19.39
C TRP A 147 -0.82 -2.34 -18.01
N PRO A 148 -1.35 -3.43 -17.40
CA PRO A 148 -1.77 -3.41 -16.00
C PRO A 148 -0.69 -2.89 -15.04
N MET A 149 0.57 -3.34 -15.19
CA MET A 149 1.68 -2.92 -14.33
C MET A 149 1.99 -1.42 -14.50
N LEU A 150 2.02 -0.92 -15.73
CA LEU A 150 2.24 0.50 -16.00
C LEU A 150 1.10 1.36 -15.45
N ALA A 151 -0.15 0.95 -15.64
CA ALA A 151 -1.31 1.66 -15.10
C ALA A 151 -1.25 1.74 -13.56
N ALA A 152 -0.90 0.64 -12.89
CA ALA A 152 -0.74 0.60 -11.44
C ALA A 152 0.40 1.51 -10.97
N GLY A 153 1.55 1.46 -11.66
CA GLY A 153 2.69 2.33 -11.36
C GLY A 153 2.36 3.82 -11.52
N VAL A 154 1.68 4.22 -12.60
CA VAL A 154 1.27 5.62 -12.83
C VAL A 154 0.33 6.10 -11.74
N GLY A 155 -0.70 5.32 -11.40
CA GLY A 155 -1.65 5.73 -10.36
C GLY A 155 -1.02 5.88 -8.98
N LEU A 156 -0.03 5.05 -8.67
CA LEU A 156 0.72 5.15 -7.43
C LEU A 156 1.64 6.37 -7.37
N VAL A 157 2.33 6.70 -8.47
CA VAL A 157 3.12 7.93 -8.57
C VAL A 157 2.21 9.14 -8.40
N ALA A 158 1.05 9.13 -9.05
CA ALA A 158 0.09 10.22 -8.95
C ALA A 158 -0.52 10.34 -7.54
N ALA A 159 -0.83 9.22 -6.88
CA ALA A 159 -1.27 9.20 -5.49
C ALA A 159 -0.18 9.74 -4.54
N THR A 160 1.06 9.32 -4.73
CA THR A 160 2.21 9.78 -3.94
C THR A 160 2.46 11.28 -4.13
N ALA A 161 2.35 11.79 -5.37
CA ALA A 161 2.47 13.21 -5.65
C ALA A 161 1.35 14.02 -4.95
N GLY A 162 0.12 13.51 -4.95
CA GLY A 162 -1.00 14.10 -4.21
C GLY A 162 -0.75 14.14 -2.70
N ASP A 163 -0.21 13.05 -2.15
CA ASP A 163 0.16 12.93 -0.74
C ASP A 163 1.26 13.95 -0.36
N VAL A 164 2.32 14.06 -1.17
CA VAL A 164 3.40 15.05 -0.98
C VAL A 164 2.87 16.48 -1.11
N ALA A 165 2.00 16.76 -2.08
CA ALA A 165 1.39 18.08 -2.24
C ALA A 165 0.48 18.44 -1.07
N ALA A 166 -0.26 17.47 -0.51
CA ALA A 166 -1.05 17.68 0.70
C ALA A 166 -0.16 17.93 1.92
N TYR A 167 0.92 17.17 2.07
CA TYR A 167 1.93 17.38 3.11
C TYR A 167 2.51 18.80 3.07
N ARG A 168 2.95 19.26 1.89
CA ARG A 168 3.50 20.62 1.72
C ARG A 168 2.51 21.74 2.04
N ARG A 169 1.21 21.52 1.78
CA ARG A 169 0.16 22.53 2.02
C ARG A 169 -0.29 22.58 3.48
N LYS A 170 -0.35 21.43 4.17
CA LYS A 170 -1.02 21.30 5.49
C LYS A 170 -0.05 21.03 6.65
N GLY A 171 1.20 20.67 6.34
CA GLY A 171 2.21 20.29 7.33
C GLY A 171 1.94 18.92 7.97
N PRO A 172 2.80 18.47 8.89
CA PRO A 172 2.54 17.30 9.70
C PRO A 172 1.37 17.56 10.67
N PRO A 173 0.73 16.49 11.17
CA PRO A 173 1.08 15.09 10.96
C PRO A 173 0.35 14.46 9.76
N PHE A 174 1.11 13.70 8.99
CA PHE A 174 0.64 13.02 7.78
C PHE A 174 0.60 11.53 8.09
N VAL A 175 -0.58 10.99 8.35
CA VAL A 175 -0.75 9.55 8.19
C VAL A 175 -0.66 9.31 6.70
N PHE A 176 0.36 8.57 6.29
CA PHE A 176 0.42 8.00 4.95
C PHE A 176 -0.86 7.16 4.79
N LEU A 177 -1.94 7.76 4.31
CA LEU A 177 -3.14 7.01 3.90
C LEU A 177 -2.75 5.97 2.85
N GLY A 178 -1.67 6.25 2.11
CA GLY A 178 -0.92 5.29 1.33
C GLY A 178 -0.39 4.09 2.12
N SER A 179 0.10 4.19 3.36
CA SER A 179 0.62 3.03 4.11
C SER A 179 -0.46 2.11 4.67
N LEU A 180 -1.60 2.67 5.12
CA LEU A 180 -2.76 1.85 5.50
C LEU A 180 -3.37 1.15 4.28
N SER A 181 -3.49 1.89 3.16
CA SER A 181 -3.95 1.33 1.88
C SER A 181 -2.97 0.28 1.35
N LEU A 182 -1.66 0.52 1.42
CA LEU A 182 -0.61 -0.44 1.02
C LEU A 182 -0.61 -1.69 1.91
N GLY A 183 -0.81 -1.54 3.22
CA GLY A 183 -0.92 -2.65 4.16
C GLY A 183 -2.15 -3.52 3.89
N LEU A 184 -3.31 -2.91 3.63
CA LEU A 184 -4.53 -3.62 3.23
C LEU A 184 -4.35 -4.33 1.88
N ARG A 185 -3.71 -3.69 0.91
CA ARG A 185 -3.42 -4.28 -0.41
C ARG A 185 -2.44 -5.45 -0.30
N LEU A 186 -1.42 -5.33 0.55
CA LEU A 186 -0.50 -6.41 0.85
C LEU A 186 -1.21 -7.57 1.55
N PHE A 187 -2.12 -7.29 2.49
CA PHE A 187 -2.93 -8.32 3.12
C PHE A 187 -3.81 -9.05 2.10
N VAL A 188 -4.50 -8.31 1.22
CA VAL A 188 -5.27 -8.88 0.11
C VAL A 188 -4.37 -9.74 -0.79
N LEU A 189 -3.18 -9.27 -1.14
CA LEU A 189 -2.22 -10.02 -1.96
C LEU A 189 -1.78 -11.33 -1.29
N ILE A 190 -1.50 -11.30 0.03
CA ILE A 190 -1.12 -12.47 0.80
C ILE A 190 -2.30 -13.44 0.89
N VAL A 191 -3.49 -12.99 1.27
CA VAL A 191 -4.68 -13.84 1.39
C VAL A 191 -5.07 -14.43 0.03
N ALA A 192 -5.04 -13.63 -1.04
CA ALA A 192 -5.30 -14.10 -2.39
C ALA A 192 -4.22 -15.09 -2.86
N GLY A 193 -2.95 -14.80 -2.59
CA GLY A 193 -1.83 -15.70 -2.88
C GLY A 193 -1.98 -17.06 -2.18
N PHE A 194 -2.26 -17.06 -0.88
CA PHE A 194 -2.44 -18.30 -0.11
C PHE A 194 -3.74 -19.04 -0.47
N GLY A 195 -4.87 -18.33 -0.60
CA GLY A 195 -6.17 -18.93 -0.89
C GLY A 195 -6.23 -19.61 -2.26
N PHE A 196 -5.57 -19.03 -3.27
CA PHE A 196 -5.57 -19.59 -4.63
C PHE A 196 -4.45 -20.58 -4.92
N LEU A 197 -3.38 -20.60 -4.11
CA LEU A 197 -2.41 -21.70 -4.12
C LEU A 197 -3.04 -23.04 -3.67
N VAL A 198 -4.13 -22.98 -2.88
CA VAL A 198 -4.84 -24.17 -2.37
C VAL A 198 -5.97 -24.65 -3.31
N ALA A 199 -6.60 -23.75 -4.08
CA ALA A 199 -7.78 -24.06 -4.92
C ALA A 199 -7.44 -24.66 -6.31
N ALA A 200 -6.56 -25.67 -6.35
CA ALA A 200 -5.85 -26.09 -7.56
C ALA A 200 -6.66 -26.79 -8.68
N ASP A 201 -7.99 -26.97 -8.59
CA ASP A 201 -8.71 -27.97 -9.40
C ASP A 201 -9.81 -27.51 -10.40
N ALA A 202 -10.14 -26.22 -10.53
CA ALA A 202 -11.11 -25.73 -11.54
C ALA A 202 -10.42 -25.14 -12.81
N SER A 203 -11.10 -25.01 -13.95
CA SER A 203 -10.52 -24.50 -15.21
C SER A 203 -9.69 -23.20 -15.05
N ARG A 204 -8.59 -23.06 -15.80
CA ARG A 204 -7.59 -21.97 -15.63
C ARG A 204 -8.19 -20.55 -15.71
N ARG A 205 -9.25 -20.37 -16.50
CA ARG A 205 -9.92 -19.07 -16.70
C ARG A 205 -10.83 -18.69 -15.53
N ASN A 206 -11.68 -19.60 -15.04
CA ASN A 206 -12.58 -19.33 -13.92
C ASN A 206 -11.80 -18.93 -12.66
N ARG A 207 -10.61 -19.50 -12.45
CA ARG A 207 -9.71 -19.09 -11.37
C ARG A 207 -9.16 -17.68 -11.54
N ALA A 208 -8.80 -17.28 -12.77
CA ALA A 208 -8.32 -15.93 -13.05
C ALA A 208 -9.44 -14.90 -12.86
N GLU A 209 -10.66 -15.20 -13.30
CA GLU A 209 -11.84 -14.34 -13.10
C GLU A 209 -12.21 -14.21 -11.61
N LEU A 210 -12.21 -15.33 -10.86
CA LEU A 210 -12.45 -15.28 -9.43
C LEU A 210 -11.37 -14.49 -8.69
N MET A 211 -10.10 -14.70 -9.03
CA MET A 211 -8.97 -13.93 -8.50
C MET A 211 -9.16 -12.44 -8.81
N TRP A 212 -9.51 -12.10 -10.05
CA TRP A 212 -9.78 -10.74 -10.47
C TRP A 212 -10.90 -10.10 -9.64
N CYS A 213 -12.00 -10.81 -9.39
CA CYS A 213 -13.09 -10.34 -8.52
C CYS A 213 -12.63 -10.11 -7.07
N VAL A 214 -11.83 -11.02 -6.51
CA VAL A 214 -11.29 -10.90 -5.15
C VAL A 214 -10.35 -9.69 -5.04
N LEU A 215 -9.46 -9.51 -6.02
CA LEU A 215 -8.56 -8.36 -6.06
C LEU A 215 -9.32 -7.05 -6.21
N LEU A 216 -10.35 -7.01 -7.08
CA LEU A 216 -11.20 -5.82 -7.27
C LEU A 216 -11.95 -5.47 -5.99
N ALA A 217 -12.55 -6.45 -5.32
CA ALA A 217 -13.24 -6.26 -4.05
C ALA A 217 -12.27 -5.79 -2.96
N GLY A 218 -11.06 -6.36 -2.90
CA GLY A 218 -10.01 -5.95 -1.97
C GLY A 218 -9.56 -4.50 -2.18
N GLU A 219 -9.37 -4.08 -3.43
CA GLU A 219 -9.05 -2.68 -3.78
C GLU A 219 -10.20 -1.72 -3.47
N ALA A 220 -11.43 -2.10 -3.80
CA ALA A 220 -12.62 -1.31 -3.46
C ALA A 220 -12.76 -1.14 -1.94
N PHE A 221 -12.52 -2.21 -1.17
CA PHE A 221 -12.49 -2.16 0.29
C PHE A 221 -11.33 -1.28 0.80
N ALA A 222 -10.14 -1.39 0.23
CA ALA A 222 -8.98 -0.57 0.61
C ALA A 222 -9.19 0.93 0.33
N LEU A 223 -9.99 1.28 -0.69
CA LEU A 223 -10.43 2.65 -0.91
C LEU A 223 -11.51 3.11 0.07
N TRP A 224 -12.45 2.23 0.41
CA TRP A 224 -13.60 2.57 1.24
C TRP A 224 -13.29 2.61 2.74
N ALA A 225 -12.48 1.67 3.25
CA ALA A 225 -12.23 1.50 4.68
C ALA A 225 -11.63 2.76 5.35
N PRO A 226 -10.63 3.46 4.75
CA PRO A 226 -10.12 4.70 5.33
C PRO A 226 -11.20 5.78 5.44
N TYR A 227 -12.13 5.85 4.49
CA TYR A 227 -13.24 6.81 4.53
C TYR A 227 -14.18 6.52 5.70
N VAL A 228 -14.55 5.26 5.92
CA VAL A 228 -15.42 4.84 7.03
C VAL A 228 -14.77 5.14 8.38
N VAL A 229 -13.51 4.76 8.54
CA VAL A 229 -12.75 5.02 9.77
C VAL A 229 -12.68 6.53 10.04
N GLN A 230 -12.34 7.34 9.04
CA GLN A 230 -12.30 8.79 9.20
C GLN A 230 -13.66 9.40 9.50
N LYS A 231 -14.75 8.87 8.95
CA LYS A 231 -16.10 9.35 9.23
C LYS A 231 -16.44 9.09 10.71
N LYS A 232 -16.22 7.87 11.18
CA LYS A 232 -16.52 7.47 12.55
C LYS A 232 -15.72 8.28 13.58
N ILE A 233 -14.42 8.46 13.37
CA ILE A 233 -13.60 9.23 14.32
C ILE A 233 -14.04 10.71 14.36
N ARG A 234 -14.48 11.28 13.23
CA ARG A 234 -15.02 12.65 13.19
C ARG A 234 -16.33 12.79 13.97
N GLU A 235 -17.22 11.80 13.87
CA GLU A 235 -18.48 11.76 14.62
C GLU A 235 -18.23 11.66 16.12
N GLU A 236 -17.31 10.79 16.55
CA GLU A 236 -16.91 10.64 17.95
C GLU A 236 -16.35 11.95 18.53
N HIS A 237 -15.45 12.64 17.82
CA HIS A 237 -14.94 13.92 18.29
C HIS A 237 -15.96 15.05 18.27
N ALA A 238 -16.88 15.07 17.32
CA ALA A 238 -17.96 16.07 17.32
C ALA A 238 -18.84 15.88 18.56
N ALA A 239 -19.12 14.64 18.95
CA ALA A 239 -19.84 14.33 20.17
C ALA A 239 -19.07 14.75 21.44
N GLU A 240 -17.77 14.46 21.52
CA GLU A 240 -16.93 14.86 22.65
C GLU A 240 -16.84 16.39 22.81
N ARG A 241 -16.73 17.13 21.69
CA ARG A 241 -16.71 18.61 21.72
C ARG A 241 -18.04 19.16 22.22
N ALA A 242 -19.15 18.64 21.71
CA ALA A 242 -20.48 19.03 22.16
C ALA A 242 -20.68 18.77 23.66
N GLU A 243 -20.19 17.63 24.17
CA GLU A 243 -20.25 17.31 25.60
C GLU A 243 -19.38 18.27 26.44
N ARG A 244 -18.16 18.57 26.00
CA ARG A 244 -17.27 19.52 26.69
C ARG A 244 -17.88 20.92 26.74
N ASP A 245 -18.48 21.37 25.64
CA ASP A 245 -19.15 22.68 25.58
C ASP A 245 -20.40 22.72 26.46
N ALA A 246 -21.17 21.63 26.52
CA ALA A 246 -22.31 21.50 27.43
C ALA A 246 -21.87 21.54 28.90
N ARG A 247 -20.74 20.90 29.25
CA ARG A 247 -20.18 20.94 30.61
C ARG A 247 -19.66 22.33 30.97
N ARG A 248 -19.08 23.07 30.03
CA ARG A 248 -18.61 24.45 30.24
C ARG A 248 -19.77 25.43 30.49
N LYS A 249 -20.90 25.26 29.80
CA LYS A 249 -22.09 26.11 29.99
C LYS A 249 -22.83 25.88 31.32
N LYS A 250 -22.55 24.78 32.02
CA LYS A 250 -23.15 24.44 33.33
C LYS A 250 -22.34 24.95 34.53
N LYS A 251 -21.14 25.49 34.30
CA LYS A 251 -20.30 26.12 35.33
C LYS A 251 -20.41 27.63 35.21
#